data_AF-A0A8S0RP44-F1
#
_entry.id   AF-A0A8S0RP44-F1
#
_cell.length_a   1.000
_cell.length_b   1.000
_cell.length_c   1.000
_cell.angle_alpha   90.00
_cell.angle_beta   90.00
_cell.angle_gamma   90.00
#
_symmetry.space_group_name_H-M   'P 1'
#
loop_
_entity.id
_entity.type
_entity.pdbx_description
1 polymer ?
#
loop_
_entity_poly.entity_id
_entity_poly.type
_entity_poly.pdbx_seq_one_letter_code
_entity_poly.pdbx_strand_id
1 'polypeptide(L)'
;MRFASILAVDSGHVQCGIVVTCSVSEEGDMMQIREICLEIEDMDGMHINGKGCLGILQRAMEGKKGKGRNRVQEGQRRYKEYLEMKKEIQDRKARTEGTLDTLCMAFG
;
A
#
# COMPACT_ATOMS: atom_id res chain seq x y z
N MET A 1 -8.43 7.95 -10.03
CA MET A 1 -7.02 8.33 -9.76
C MET A 1 -6.58 7.68 -8.44
N ARG A 2 -5.31 7.28 -8.29
CA ARG A 2 -4.79 6.71 -7.03
C ARG A 2 -3.52 7.46 -6.62
N PHE A 3 -3.48 7.88 -5.37
CA PHE A 3 -2.28 8.42 -4.72
C PHE A 3 -1.87 7.44 -3.63
N ALA A 4 -0.57 7.26 -3.40
CA ALA A 4 -0.09 6.34 -2.37
C ALA A 4 1.05 6.96 -1.57
N SER A 5 1.09 6.63 -0.28
CA SER A 5 2.21 6.94 0.60
C SER A 5 2.60 5.70 1.39
N ILE A 6 3.90 5.47 1.51
CA ILE A 6 4.43 4.38 2.32
C ILE A 6 4.63 4.90 3.74
N LEU A 7 3.95 4.26 4.69
CA LEU A 7 4.03 4.55 6.11
C LEU A 7 4.88 3.47 6.78
N ALA A 8 5.80 3.90 7.65
CA ALA A 8 6.52 2.99 8.52
C ALA A 8 5.63 2.63 9.72
N VAL A 9 5.59 1.35 10.05
CA VAL A 9 4.91 0.78 11.22
C VAL A 9 5.89 -0.14 11.95
N ASP A 10 5.57 -0.51 13.19
CA ASP A 10 6.48 -1.28 14.04
C ASP A 10 6.94 -2.62 13.40
N SER A 11 6.08 -3.22 12.57
CA SER A 11 6.32 -4.50 11.87
C SER A 11 6.77 -4.34 10.41
N GLY A 12 7.16 -3.15 9.96
CA GLY A 12 7.63 -2.90 8.60
C GLY A 12 6.96 -1.70 7.94
N HIS A 13 6.33 -1.92 6.78
CA HIS A 13 5.71 -0.86 5.99
C HIS A 13 4.27 -1.20 5.62
N VAL A 14 3.46 -0.17 5.42
CA VAL A 14 2.12 -0.27 4.84
C VAL A 14 1.95 0.79 3.76
N GLN A 15 1.13 0.48 2.76
CA GLN A 15 0.76 1.41 1.72
C GLN A 15 -0.57 2.07 2.08
N CYS A 16 -0.55 3.39 2.30
CA CYS A 16 -1.74 4.20 2.48
C CYS A 16 -2.13 4.82 1.13
N GLY A 17 -3.21 4.32 0.54
CA GLY A 17 -3.77 4.77 -0.73
C GLY A 17 -4.93 5.75 -0.55
N ILE A 18 -4.99 6.78 -1.39
CA ILE A 18 -6.17 7.62 -1.61
C ILE A 18 -6.65 7.34 -3.03
N VAL A 19 -7.83 6.75 -3.16
CA VAL A 19 -8.49 6.46 -4.42
C VAL A 19 -9.55 7.52 -4.66
N VAL A 20 -9.44 8.25 -5.76
CA VAL A 20 -10.38 9.29 -6.16
C VAL A 20 -11.14 8.81 -7.38
N THR A 21 -12.44 8.59 -7.22
CA THR A 21 -13.34 8.24 -8.32
C THR A 21 -13.96 9.51 -8.86
N CYS A 22 -13.83 9.71 -10.17
CA CYS A 22 -14.39 10.88 -10.85
C CYS A 22 -15.35 10.44 -11.95
N SER A 23 -16.31 11.30 -12.28
CA SER A 23 -17.11 11.21 -13.48
C SER A 23 -16.93 12.45 -14.34
N VAL A 24 -17.28 12.34 -15.61
CA VAL A 24 -17.39 13.47 -16.52
C VAL A 24 -18.82 14.02 -16.42
N SER A 25 -19.00 15.34 -16.49
CA SER A 25 -20.32 15.97 -16.59
C SER A 25 -21.04 15.55 -17.88
N GLU A 26 -22.35 15.71 -17.90
CA GLU A 26 -23.14 15.37 -19.10
C GLU A 26 -22.74 16.22 -20.31
N GLU A 27 -22.26 17.46 -20.09
CA GLU A 27 -21.71 18.31 -21.16
C GLU A 27 -20.27 17.96 -21.56
N GLY A 28 -19.61 16.98 -20.93
CA GLY A 28 -18.26 16.55 -21.30
C GLY A 28 -17.10 17.44 -20.80
N ASP A 29 -17.40 18.65 -20.35
CA ASP A 29 -16.38 19.69 -20.12
C ASP A 29 -15.82 19.71 -18.68
N MET A 30 -16.47 19.05 -17.72
CA MET A 30 -16.07 19.12 -16.30
C MET A 30 -15.90 17.74 -15.65
N MET A 31 -14.76 17.53 -15.00
CA MET A 31 -14.50 16.36 -14.16
C MET A 31 -15.04 16.61 -12.76
N GLN A 32 -16.01 15.80 -12.33
CA GLN A 32 -16.58 15.84 -10.99
C GLN A 32 -16.07 14.67 -10.15
N ILE A 33 -15.61 14.94 -8.93
CA ILE A 33 -15.25 13.90 -7.97
C ILE A 33 -16.55 13.29 -7.42
N ARG A 34 -16.69 11.98 -7.55
CA ARG A 34 -17.82 11.22 -6.97
C ARG A 34 -17.49 10.66 -5.60
N GLU A 35 -16.26 10.19 -5.43
CA GLU A 35 -15.87 9.44 -4.24
C GLU A 35 -14.38 9.61 -3.97
N ILE A 36 -14.04 9.66 -2.68
CA ILE A 36 -12.66 9.57 -2.21
C ILE A 36 -12.63 8.46 -1.17
N CYS A 37 -11.87 7.40 -1.46
CA CYS A 37 -11.65 6.28 -0.57
C CYS A 37 -10.23 6.30 -0.02
N LEU A 38 -10.09 5.98 1.26
CA LEU A 38 -8.80 5.73 1.87
C LEU A 38 -8.63 4.22 2.05
N GLU A 39 -7.53 3.68 1.55
CA GLU A 39 -7.18 2.26 1.67
C GLU A 39 -5.85 2.12 2.39
N ILE A 40 -5.74 1.16 3.30
CA ILE A 40 -4.45 0.76 3.86
C ILE A 40 -4.22 -0.70 3.49
N GLU A 41 -3.11 -0.96 2.82
CA GLU A 41 -2.69 -2.28 2.35
C GLU A 41 -1.40 -2.67 3.07
N ASP A 42 -1.33 -3.90 3.56
CA ASP A 42 -0.09 -4.45 4.11
C ASP A 42 0.88 -4.92 3.02
N MET A 43 1.98 -5.55 3.44
CA MET A 43 3.02 -6.03 2.55
C MET A 43 2.60 -7.23 1.69
N ASP A 44 1.58 -7.96 2.14
CA ASP A 44 1.02 -9.11 1.47
C ASP A 44 -0.08 -8.73 0.46
N GLY A 45 -0.47 -7.46 0.41
CA GLY A 45 -1.56 -6.96 -0.42
C GLY A 45 -2.92 -7.01 0.25
N MET A 46 -2.98 -7.32 1.55
CA MET A 46 -4.25 -7.42 2.28
C MET A 46 -4.68 -6.04 2.78
N HIS A 47 -5.96 -5.73 2.58
CA HIS A 47 -6.56 -4.51 3.13
C HIS A 47 -6.71 -4.61 4.64
N ILE A 48 -6.11 -3.65 5.34
CA ILE A 48 -6.30 -3.46 6.77
C ILE A 48 -7.57 -2.64 6.96
N ASN A 49 -8.52 -3.17 7.75
CA ASN A 49 -9.84 -2.57 7.95
C ASN A 49 -10.13 -2.27 9.43
N GLY A 50 -11.20 -1.51 9.68
CA GLY A 50 -11.69 -1.21 11.02
C GLY A 50 -10.65 -0.53 11.91
N LYS A 51 -10.53 -0.99 13.16
CA LYS A 51 -9.65 -0.39 14.18
C LYS A 51 -8.17 -0.39 13.77
N GLY A 52 -7.72 -1.39 13.02
CA GLY A 52 -6.32 -1.48 12.56
C GLY A 52 -5.96 -0.32 11.64
N CYS A 53 -6.81 -0.05 10.65
CA CYS A 53 -6.65 1.06 9.71
C CYS A 53 -6.64 2.41 10.43
N LEU A 54 -7.64 2.64 11.29
CA LEU A 54 -7.77 3.89 12.04
C LEU A 54 -6.57 4.14 12.97
N GLY A 55 -6.05 3.09 13.63
CA GLY A 55 -4.88 3.21 14.50
C GLY A 55 -3.58 3.52 13.75
N ILE A 56 -3.43 3.04 12.51
CA ILE A 56 -2.29 3.41 11.64
C ILE A 56 -2.43 4.85 11.19
N LEU A 57 -3.63 5.23 10.71
CA LEU A 57 -3.90 6.58 10.22
C LEU A 57 -3.69 7.62 11.33
N GLN A 58 -4.21 7.37 12.54
CA GLN A 58 -4.03 8.23 13.69
C GLN A 58 -2.53 8.46 13.97
N ARG A 59 -1.74 7.39 14.07
CA ARG A 59 -0.28 7.49 14.29
C ARG A 59 0.41 8.28 13.18
N ALA A 60 0.02 8.08 11.93
CA ALA A 60 0.57 8.80 10.78
C ALA A 60 0.25 10.30 10.82
N MET A 61 -0.96 10.67 11.30
CA MET A 61 -1.40 12.06 11.41
C MET A 61 -0.81 12.78 12.64
N GLU A 62 -0.61 12.08 13.75
CA GLU A 62 0.06 12.57 14.96
C GLU A 62 1.57 12.76 14.76
N GLY A 63 2.16 11.99 13.83
CA GLY A 63 3.55 12.14 13.44
C GLY A 63 3.88 13.55 12.92
N LYS A 64 5.15 13.95 13.04
CA LYS A 64 5.63 15.22 12.47
C LYS A 64 5.41 15.21 10.96
N LYS A 65 4.50 16.07 10.47
CA LYS A 65 4.35 16.30 9.02
C LYS A 65 5.72 16.69 8.46
N GLY A 66 6.22 15.92 7.50
CA GLY A 66 7.52 16.16 6.86
C GLY A 66 7.53 17.51 6.15
N LYS A 67 7.89 18.58 6.87
CA LYS A 67 8.09 19.93 6.33
C LYS A 67 9.56 20.23 6.02
N GLY A 68 10.44 19.23 6.19
CA GLY A 68 11.88 19.37 5.97
C GLY A 68 12.29 19.20 4.51
N ARG A 69 13.45 19.78 4.15
CA ARG A 69 14.09 19.64 2.82
C ARG A 69 14.20 18.19 2.33
N ASN A 70 14.25 17.22 3.25
CA ASN A 70 14.45 15.81 2.94
C ASN A 70 13.16 15.00 2.76
N ARG A 71 11.97 15.62 2.80
CA ARG A 71 10.68 14.89 2.71
C ARG A 71 10.59 13.97 1.49
N VAL A 72 11.02 14.47 0.33
CA VAL A 72 10.98 13.70 -0.93
C VAL A 72 11.96 12.53 -0.87
N GLN A 73 13.18 12.76 -0.38
CA GLN A 73 14.21 11.73 -0.26
C GLN A 73 13.80 10.64 0.74
N GLU A 74 13.21 11.03 1.88
CA GLU A 74 12.71 10.08 2.89
C GLU A 74 11.54 9.25 2.34
N GLY A 75 10.62 9.89 1.61
CA GLY A 75 9.53 9.19 0.93
C GLY A 75 10.04 8.20 -0.12
N GLN A 76 11.02 8.61 -0.94
CA GLN A 76 11.66 7.72 -1.91
C GLN A 76 12.41 6.56 -1.25
N ARG A 77 13.10 6.82 -0.13
CA ARG A 77 13.77 5.78 0.66
C ARG A 77 12.77 4.72 1.14
N ARG A 78 11.69 5.15 1.80
CA ARG A 78 10.62 4.24 2.26
C ARG A 78 10.00 3.45 1.12
N TYR A 79 9.81 4.08 -0.03
CA TYR A 79 9.27 3.41 -1.21
C TYR A 79 10.21 2.32 -1.74
N LYS A 80 11.52 2.58 -1.80
CA LYS A 80 12.51 1.56 -2.21
C LYS A 80 12.55 0.39 -1.23
N GLU A 81 12.60 0.67 0.07
CA GLU A 81 12.56 -0.35 1.13
C GLU A 81 11.29 -1.20 1.05
N TYR A 82 10.15 -0.58 0.80
CA TYR A 82 8.88 -1.27 0.56
C TYR A 82 8.95 -2.21 -0.65
N LEU A 83 9.50 -1.76 -1.78
CA LEU A 83 9.62 -2.61 -2.97
C LEU A 83 10.56 -3.80 -2.76
N GLU A 84 11.70 -3.58 -2.11
CA GLU A 84 12.66 -4.64 -1.79
C GLU A 84 12.00 -5.70 -0.89
N MET A 85 11.34 -5.27 0.18
CA MET A 85 10.69 -6.18 1.12
C MET A 85 9.50 -6.91 0.47
N LYS A 86 8.71 -6.23 -0.38
CA LYS A 86 7.60 -6.86 -1.11
C LYS A 86 8.12 -7.94 -2.08
N LYS A 87 9.25 -7.68 -2.75
CA LYS A 87 9.91 -8.66 -3.61
C LYS A 87 10.40 -9.88 -2.83
N GLU A 88 11.06 -9.67 -1.69
CA GLU A 88 11.52 -10.79 -0.85
C GLU A 88 10.36 -11.68 -0.39
N ILE A 89 9.22 -11.08 -0.01
CA ILE A 89 8.02 -11.82 0.38
C ILE A 89 7.48 -12.64 -0.80
N GLN A 90 7.38 -12.03 -1.99
CA GLN A 90 6.92 -12.73 -3.19
C GLN A 90 7.84 -13.90 -3.58
N ASP A 91 9.16 -13.69 -3.54
CA ASP A 91 10.14 -14.74 -3.85
C ASP A 91 10.05 -15.91 -2.87
N ARG A 92 9.84 -15.64 -1.58
CA ARG A 92 9.63 -16.69 -0.55
C ARG A 92 8.34 -17.47 -0.79
N LYS A 93 7.24 -16.79 -1.13
CA LYS A 93 5.96 -17.43 -1.46
C LYS A 93 6.08 -18.33 -2.68
N ALA A 94 6.67 -17.82 -3.77
CA ALA A 94 6.87 -18.58 -5.00
C ALA A 94 7.72 -19.84 -4.79
N ARG A 95 8.77 -19.78 -3.96
CA ARG A 95 9.58 -20.96 -3.59
C ARG A 95 8.77 -22.01 -2.83
N THR A 96 7.93 -21.57 -1.90
CA THR A 96 7.07 -22.46 -1.11
C THR A 96 6.02 -23.12 -2.00
N GLU A 97 5.36 -22.34 -2.86
CA GLU A 97 4.37 -22.82 -3.82
C GLU A 97 4.99 -23.83 -4.81
N GLY A 98 6.15 -23.54 -5.39
CA GLY A 98 6.84 -24.47 -6.28
C GLY A 98 7.25 -25.78 -5.59
N THR A 99 7.56 -25.74 -4.29
CA THR A 99 7.82 -26.95 -3.50
C THR A 99 6.53 -27.76 -3.34
N LEU A 100 5.40 -27.10 -3.05
CA LEU A 100 4.10 -27.75 -2.92
C LEU A 100 3.62 -28.35 -4.24
N ASP A 101 3.81 -27.66 -5.36
CA ASP A 101 3.46 -28.16 -6.70
C ASP A 101 4.26 -29.42 -7.05
N THR A 102 5.57 -29.42 -6.75
CA THR A 102 6.43 -30.60 -6.93
C THR A 102 5.94 -31.78 -6.09
N LEU A 103 5.57 -31.55 -4.83
CA LEU A 103 5.01 -32.59 -3.95
C LEU A 103 3.65 -33.08 -4.47
N CYS A 104 2.80 -32.19 -4.97
CA CYS A 104 1.50 -32.55 -5.53
C CYS A 104 1.65 -33.40 -6.80
N MET A 105 2.61 -33.10 -7.67
CA MET A 105 2.90 -33.93 -8.84
C MET A 105 3.53 -35.28 -8.47
N ALA A 106 4.31 -35.35 -7.39
CA ALA A 106 5.02 -36.57 -6.97
C ALA A 106 4.15 -37.54 -6.15
N PHE A 107 3.16 -37.03 -5.41
CA PHE A 107 2.34 -37.80 -4.47
C PHE A 107 0.83 -37.72 -4.74
N GLY A 108 0.41 -37.05 -5.81
CA GLY A 108 -0.99 -36.92 -6.26
C GLY A 108 -1.40 -37.93 -7.31
#